data_AF-A0A7X7Y5S5-F1
#
_entry.id   AF-A0A7X7Y5S5-F1
#
_cell.length_a   1.000
_cell.length_b   1.000
_cell.length_c   1.000
_cell.angle_alpha   90.00
_cell.angle_beta   90.00
_cell.angle_gamma   90.00
#
_symmetry.space_group_name_H-M   'P 1'
#
loop_
_entity.id
_entity.type
_entity.pdbx_description
1 polymer ?
#
loop_
_entity_poly.entity_id
_entity_poly.type
_entity_poly.pdbx_seq_one_letter_code
_entity_poly.pdbx_strand_id
1 'polypeptide(L)'
;MMQLALWPFVFILLILCFLLWQRHFHKVVQPKQAFTLIVSYIGLLAVCAIIVLLLQPGHNVNEEPRAKPVNVLDMPSGTYTLRQLEPHVKKEWEMTLKGDAVKLMVKHNDRFNPTLIPVIVMEDEAAAGTVNVKHYETPSVIAGVDVSGHIKLPDVIVEEGEIVVDFSRVHRSYDFRIVDHVFAWKQFTEDGLNGEYYDIHIGDTVIGLKVPKGTAIASDIRHFHIVKLDGS
;
A
#
# COMPACT_ATOMS: atom_id res chain seq x y z
N MET A 1 -8.08 14.36 15.41
CA MET A 1 -7.65 15.28 14.33
C MET A 1 -7.76 16.76 14.75
N MET A 2 -7.14 17.21 15.84
CA MET A 2 -7.13 18.65 16.17
C MET A 2 -6.04 19.01 17.21
N GLN A 3 -4.75 18.79 16.91
CA GLN A 3 -3.68 19.31 17.79
C GLN A 3 -2.43 19.82 17.07
N LEU A 4 -2.10 19.36 15.85
CA LEU A 4 -0.89 19.83 15.15
C LEU A 4 -0.99 21.29 14.66
N ALA A 5 -2.17 21.74 14.22
CA ALA A 5 -2.37 23.10 13.72
C ALA A 5 -2.37 24.19 14.81
N LEU A 6 -2.53 23.83 16.08
CA LEU A 6 -2.56 24.79 17.20
C LEU A 6 -1.16 25.15 17.72
N TRP A 7 -0.15 24.31 17.48
CA TRP A 7 1.22 24.55 17.93
C TRP A 7 1.85 25.84 17.39
N PRO A 8 1.74 26.20 16.09
CA PRO A 8 2.29 27.47 15.62
C PRO A 8 1.63 28.68 16.30
N PHE A 9 0.33 28.62 16.60
CA PHE A 9 -0.35 29.68 17.36
C PHE A 9 0.10 29.75 18.82
N VAL A 10 0.33 28.60 19.47
CA VAL A 10 0.88 28.55 20.83
C VAL A 10 2.31 29.10 20.86
N PHE A 11 3.14 28.77 19.86
CA PHE A 11 4.50 29.30 19.74
C PHE A 11 4.51 30.80 19.47
N ILE A 12 3.66 31.30 18.58
CA ILE A 12 3.51 32.73 18.31
C ILE A 12 3.01 33.46 19.57
N LEU A 13 2.08 32.88 20.32
CA LEU A 13 1.57 33.46 21.56
C LEU A 13 2.65 33.48 22.65
N LEU A 14 3.48 32.43 22.76
CA LEU A 14 4.62 32.41 23.68
C LEU A 14 5.70 33.44 23.28
N ILE A 15 5.98 33.61 21.99
CA ILE A 15 6.91 34.63 21.48
C ILE A 15 6.37 36.03 21.74
N LEU A 16 5.07 36.28 21.49
CA LEU A 16 4.42 37.56 21.78
C LEU A 16 4.43 37.87 23.27
N CYS A 17 4.11 36.89 24.12
CA CYS A 17 4.22 37.02 25.57
C CYS A 17 5.67 37.32 25.99
N PHE A 18 6.67 36.67 25.39
CA PHE A 18 8.08 36.92 25.67
C PHE A 18 8.55 38.32 25.23
N LEU A 19 8.10 38.81 24.06
CA LEU A 19 8.42 40.14 23.55
C LEU A 19 7.74 41.25 24.38
N LEU A 20 6.47 41.05 24.75
CA LEU A 20 5.74 41.94 25.65
C LEU A 20 6.38 41.95 27.04
N TRP A 21 6.86 40.80 27.50
CA TRP A 21 7.62 40.67 28.75
C TRP A 21 8.94 41.45 28.69
N GLN A 22 9.75 41.29 27.64
CA GLN A 22 11.02 42.03 27.49
C GLN A 22 10.81 43.55 27.49
N ARG A 23 9.75 44.03 26.83
CA ARG A 23 9.48 45.47 26.71
C ARG A 23 9.15 46.15 28.05
N HIS A 24 8.60 45.43 29.02
CA HIS A 24 8.25 45.97 30.34
C HIS A 24 9.29 45.70 31.44
N PHE A 25 10.22 44.76 31.26
CA PHE A 25 11.07 44.27 32.36
C PHE A 25 12.53 44.74 32.37
N HIS A 26 12.97 45.61 31.44
CA HIS A 26 14.32 46.19 31.48
C HIS A 26 14.66 46.93 32.78
N LYS A 27 13.67 47.23 33.64
CA LYS A 27 13.88 47.89 34.94
C LYS A 27 13.69 47.01 36.18
N VAL A 28 13.25 45.75 36.06
CA VAL A 28 12.71 45.02 37.25
C VAL A 28 13.31 43.62 37.51
N VAL A 29 13.89 42.90 36.53
CA VAL A 29 14.47 41.56 36.81
C VAL A 29 15.96 41.64 37.11
N GLN A 30 16.37 41.14 38.27
CA GLN A 30 17.79 40.97 38.60
C GLN A 30 18.42 39.88 37.72
N PRO A 31 19.70 40.00 37.31
CA PRO A 31 20.34 39.09 36.35
C PRO A 31 20.29 37.61 36.76
N LYS A 32 20.29 37.33 38.07
CA LYS A 32 20.13 35.97 38.61
C LYS A 32 18.77 35.34 38.27
N GLN A 33 17.69 36.13 38.34
CA GLN A 33 16.33 35.66 38.07
C GLN A 33 16.09 35.46 36.57
N ALA A 34 16.68 36.31 35.73
CA ALA A 34 16.65 36.14 34.28
C ALA A 34 17.36 34.85 33.83
N PHE A 35 18.50 34.53 34.45
CA PHE A 35 19.23 33.29 34.20
C PHE A 35 18.40 32.06 34.60
N THR A 36 17.75 32.08 35.77
CA THR A 36 16.88 30.98 36.23
C THR A 36 15.69 30.76 35.27
N LEU A 37 15.10 31.82 34.73
CA LEU A 37 14.02 31.72 33.74
C LEU A 37 14.50 31.10 32.41
N ILE A 38 15.67 31.50 31.92
CA ILE A 38 16.23 30.91 30.70
C ILE A 38 16.56 29.43 30.89
N VAL A 39 17.20 29.07 32.00
CA VAL A 39 17.56 27.68 32.30
C VAL A 39 16.32 26.81 32.48
N SER A 40 15.28 27.30 33.16
CA SER A 40 14.01 26.58 33.30
C SER A 40 13.27 26.44 31.97
N TYR A 41 13.30 27.45 31.10
CA TYR A 41 12.73 27.37 29.76
C TYR A 41 13.47 26.36 28.87
N ILE A 42 14.80 26.36 28.88
CA ILE A 42 15.62 25.36 28.17
C ILE A 42 15.35 23.96 28.73
N GLY A 43 15.24 23.82 30.05
CA GLY A 43 14.89 22.55 30.70
C GLY A 43 13.52 22.05 30.27
N LEU A 44 12.51 22.92 30.20
CA LEU A 44 11.18 22.57 29.73
C LEU A 44 11.21 22.13 28.25
N LEU A 45 11.94 22.84 27.40
CA LEU A 45 12.13 22.45 25.99
C LEU A 45 12.82 21.09 25.86
N ALA A 46 13.83 20.81 26.69
CA ALA A 46 14.51 19.52 26.70
C ALA A 46 13.56 18.39 27.14
N VAL A 47 12.73 18.62 28.16
CA VAL A 47 11.72 17.65 28.61
C VAL A 47 10.68 17.40 27.52
N CYS A 48 10.19 18.45 26.84
CA CYS A 48 9.27 18.29 25.70
C CYS A 48 9.91 17.51 24.56
N ALA A 49 11.18 17.78 24.23
CA ALA A 49 11.92 17.04 23.20
C ALA A 49 12.06 15.55 23.57
N ILE A 50 12.38 15.25 24.82
CA ILE A 50 12.45 13.86 25.33
C ILE A 50 11.08 13.18 25.25
N ILE A 51 10.02 13.86 25.67
CA ILE A 51 8.64 13.33 25.58
C ILE A 51 8.26 13.04 24.13
N VAL A 52 8.61 13.92 23.18
CA VAL A 52 8.39 13.68 21.75
C VAL A 52 9.18 12.46 21.27
N LEU A 53 10.44 12.32 21.64
CA LEU A 53 11.26 11.16 21.28
C LEU A 53 10.76 9.85 21.90
N LEU A 54 10.16 9.89 23.09
CA LEU A 54 9.58 8.72 23.76
C LEU A 54 8.17 8.37 23.27
N LEU A 55 7.39 9.39 22.87
CA LEU A 55 6.05 9.21 22.29
C LEU A 55 6.09 8.94 20.79
N GLN A 56 7.24 9.14 20.13
CA GLN A 56 7.45 8.62 18.80
C GLN A 56 7.23 7.11 18.91
N PRO A 57 6.16 6.56 18.29
CA PRO A 57 5.95 5.13 18.31
C PRO A 57 7.23 4.54 17.75
N GLY A 58 7.87 3.62 18.50
CA GLY A 58 9.06 2.92 18.07
C GLY A 58 8.77 2.11 16.82
N HIS A 59 8.69 2.77 15.68
CA HIS A 59 8.73 2.15 14.38
C HIS A 59 10.20 1.96 14.09
N ASN A 60 10.72 0.83 14.58
CA ASN A 60 11.67 0.09 13.78
C ASN A 60 10.94 -0.23 12.48
N VAL A 61 10.96 0.71 11.53
CA VAL A 61 10.80 0.36 10.13
C VAL A 61 12.05 -0.46 9.88
N ASN A 62 11.94 -1.78 10.04
CA ASN A 62 12.78 -2.67 9.26
C ASN A 62 12.56 -2.15 7.84
N GLU A 63 13.56 -1.48 7.29
CA GLU A 63 13.64 -1.20 5.86
C GLU A 63 13.73 -2.57 5.20
N GLU A 64 12.60 -3.28 5.15
CA GLU A 64 12.47 -4.43 4.30
C GLU A 64 12.76 -3.93 2.89
N PRO A 65 13.60 -4.65 2.14
CA PRO A 65 14.14 -4.17 0.89
C PRO A 65 12.99 -3.71 -0.01
N ARG A 66 13.12 -2.51 -0.59
CA ARG A 66 12.17 -1.92 -1.56
C ARG A 66 11.64 -3.01 -2.47
N ALA A 67 10.42 -3.48 -2.19
CA ALA A 67 9.79 -4.50 -3.02
C ALA A 67 9.56 -3.86 -4.37
N LYS A 68 10.29 -4.32 -5.40
CA LYS A 68 10.01 -3.87 -6.75
C LYS A 68 8.64 -4.42 -7.14
N PRO A 69 7.71 -3.56 -7.62
CA PRO A 69 6.43 -4.04 -8.07
C PRO A 69 6.60 -5.06 -9.20
N VAL A 70 5.83 -6.14 -9.13
CA VAL A 70 5.79 -7.16 -10.18
C VAL A 70 4.68 -6.77 -11.15
N ASN A 71 5.05 -6.24 -12.32
CA ASN A 71 4.08 -5.90 -13.35
C ASN A 71 3.82 -7.13 -14.23
N VAL A 72 2.68 -7.78 -13.99
CA VAL A 72 2.30 -9.02 -14.67
C VAL A 72 2.00 -8.78 -16.15
N LEU A 73 1.67 -7.54 -16.54
CA LEU A 73 1.43 -7.18 -17.94
C LEU A 73 2.70 -7.21 -18.80
N ASP A 74 3.88 -7.21 -18.18
CA ASP A 74 5.18 -7.33 -18.85
C ASP A 74 5.64 -8.81 -18.96
N MET A 75 4.80 -9.78 -18.61
CA MET A 75 5.09 -11.20 -18.83
C MET A 75 5.20 -11.61 -20.31
N PRO A 76 4.33 -11.13 -21.23
CA PRO A 76 4.44 -11.46 -22.66
C PRO A 76 5.76 -10.99 -23.29
N SER A 77 6.38 -9.92 -22.78
CA SER A 77 7.70 -9.45 -23.24
C SER A 77 8.87 -10.25 -22.67
N GLY A 78 8.60 -11.28 -21.86
CA GLY A 78 9.62 -12.11 -21.20
C GLY A 78 10.37 -11.38 -20.08
N THR A 79 9.93 -10.19 -19.71
CA THR A 79 10.53 -9.37 -18.64
C THR A 79 10.26 -9.98 -17.27
N TYR A 80 9.11 -10.63 -17.11
CA TYR A 80 8.74 -11.38 -15.92
C TYR A 80 8.42 -12.85 -16.23
N THR A 81 8.74 -13.73 -15.29
CA THR A 81 8.49 -15.19 -15.39
C THR A 81 7.50 -15.63 -14.33
N LEU A 82 6.77 -16.73 -14.58
CA LEU A 82 5.86 -17.31 -13.60
C LEU A 82 6.55 -17.61 -12.25
N ARG A 83 7.84 -17.98 -12.29
CA ARG A 83 8.66 -18.22 -11.10
C ARG A 83 8.73 -17.02 -10.14
N GLN A 84 8.60 -15.80 -10.65
CA GLN A 84 8.59 -14.60 -9.82
C GLN A 84 7.23 -14.38 -9.13
N LEU A 85 6.15 -15.01 -9.61
CA LEU A 85 4.86 -15.00 -8.93
C LEU A 85 4.73 -16.07 -7.86
N GLU A 86 5.50 -17.16 -7.91
CA GLU A 86 5.41 -18.25 -6.92
C GLU A 86 5.52 -17.80 -5.44
N PRO A 87 6.36 -16.80 -5.06
CA PRO A 87 6.36 -16.26 -3.69
C PRO A 87 5.06 -15.56 -3.28
N HIS A 88 4.22 -15.18 -4.24
CA HIS A 88 3.00 -14.41 -4.08
C HIS A 88 1.73 -15.27 -4.14
N VAL A 89 1.86 -16.59 -4.10
CA VAL A 89 0.70 -17.51 -4.06
C VAL A 89 -0.10 -17.26 -2.78
N LYS A 90 -1.37 -16.92 -2.96
CA LYS A 90 -2.33 -16.71 -1.87
C LYS A 90 -3.12 -17.97 -1.56
N LYS A 91 -3.63 -18.63 -2.60
CA LYS A 91 -4.46 -19.84 -2.52
C LYS A 91 -4.27 -20.67 -3.78
N GLU A 92 -4.44 -21.98 -3.64
CA GLU A 92 -4.43 -22.93 -4.74
C GLU A 92 -5.66 -23.82 -4.65
N TRP A 93 -6.23 -24.16 -5.81
CA TRP A 93 -7.33 -25.10 -5.94
C TRP A 93 -7.06 -26.08 -7.06
N GLU A 94 -7.60 -27.28 -6.88
CA GLU A 94 -7.72 -28.28 -7.92
C GLU A 94 -9.20 -28.48 -8.22
N MET A 95 -9.59 -28.36 -9.48
CA MET A 95 -10.97 -28.57 -9.92
C MET A 95 -11.02 -29.50 -11.13
N THR A 96 -12.09 -30.27 -11.23
CA THR A 96 -12.37 -31.07 -12.42
C THR A 96 -13.00 -30.18 -13.48
N LEU A 97 -12.49 -30.25 -14.71
CA LEU A 97 -13.04 -29.53 -15.85
C LEU A 97 -14.45 -30.06 -16.17
N LYS A 98 -15.43 -29.16 -16.22
CA LYS A 98 -16.80 -29.47 -16.62
C LYS A 98 -17.00 -29.03 -18.08
N GLY A 99 -16.96 -29.98 -19.01
CA GLY A 99 -17.02 -29.71 -20.45
C GLY A 99 -15.65 -29.34 -21.02
N ASP A 100 -15.64 -28.48 -22.06
CA ASP A 100 -14.42 -28.15 -22.81
C ASP A 100 -13.85 -26.76 -22.48
N ALA A 101 -14.44 -26.06 -21.50
CA ALA A 101 -14.08 -24.68 -21.19
C ALA A 101 -14.00 -24.40 -19.68
N VAL A 102 -13.00 -23.63 -19.28
CA VAL A 102 -12.92 -22.99 -17.96
C VAL A 102 -13.70 -21.67 -18.02
N LYS A 103 -14.62 -21.47 -17.08
CA LYS A 103 -15.40 -20.24 -16.99
C LYS A 103 -14.82 -19.30 -15.94
N LEU A 104 -14.59 -18.05 -16.35
CA LEU A 104 -14.16 -16.95 -15.49
C LEU A 104 -15.27 -15.92 -15.35
N MET A 105 -15.62 -15.59 -14.11
CA MET A 105 -16.67 -14.62 -13.80
C MET A 105 -16.19 -13.56 -12.82
N VAL A 106 -16.84 -12.39 -12.90
CA VAL A 106 -16.65 -11.30 -11.96
C VAL A 106 -17.94 -11.09 -11.20
N LYS A 107 -17.86 -11.02 -9.88
CA LYS A 107 -18.99 -10.66 -9.01
C LYS A 107 -18.79 -9.23 -8.48
N HIS A 108 -19.76 -8.36 -8.72
CA HIS A 108 -19.71 -6.96 -8.25
C HIS A 108 -21.09 -6.48 -7.79
N ASN A 109 -21.13 -5.51 -6.86
CA ASN A 109 -22.37 -4.95 -6.30
C ASN A 109 -22.86 -3.73 -7.11
N ASP A 110 -23.27 -3.94 -8.35
CA ASP A 110 -23.89 -2.92 -9.24
C ASP A 110 -23.04 -1.74 -9.73
N ARG A 111 -21.85 -1.49 -9.17
CA ARG A 111 -20.87 -0.56 -9.76
C ARG A 111 -19.91 -1.33 -10.65
N PHE A 112 -19.97 -1.04 -11.95
CA PHE A 112 -18.98 -1.49 -12.92
C PHE A 112 -17.58 -1.06 -12.48
N ASN A 113 -16.66 -2.00 -12.34
CA ASN A 113 -15.26 -1.72 -12.02
C ASN A 113 -14.39 -2.16 -13.20
N PRO A 114 -13.86 -1.22 -14.01
CA PRO A 114 -12.96 -1.54 -15.11
C PRO A 114 -11.58 -1.90 -14.55
N THR A 115 -11.49 -3.07 -13.89
CA THR A 115 -10.21 -3.64 -13.48
C THR A 115 -9.88 -4.78 -14.42
N LEU A 116 -8.66 -4.75 -14.97
CA LEU A 116 -8.14 -5.77 -15.86
C LEU A 116 -7.37 -6.81 -15.04
N ILE A 117 -7.87 -8.03 -15.04
CA ILE A 117 -7.37 -9.15 -14.24
C ILE A 117 -6.52 -10.03 -15.16
N PRO A 118 -5.20 -10.10 -14.96
CA PRO A 118 -4.34 -10.96 -15.74
C PRO A 118 -4.60 -12.44 -15.41
N VAL A 119 -4.75 -13.25 -16.46
CA VAL A 119 -4.94 -14.69 -16.40
C VAL A 119 -3.83 -15.36 -17.19
N ILE A 120 -2.96 -16.09 -16.50
CA ILE A 120 -1.84 -16.81 -17.10
C ILE A 120 -2.29 -18.25 -17.35
N VAL A 121 -2.26 -18.69 -18.60
CA VAL A 121 -2.70 -20.04 -18.99
C VAL A 121 -1.50 -20.85 -19.45
N MET A 122 -1.32 -22.00 -18.81
CA MET A 122 -0.36 -23.04 -19.17
C MET A 122 -1.13 -24.29 -19.59
N GLU A 123 -0.86 -24.76 -20.79
CA GLU A 123 -1.45 -26.00 -21.29
C GLU A 123 -0.54 -27.19 -20.92
N ASP A 124 -1.12 -28.25 -20.35
CA ASP A 124 -0.43 -29.48 -19.97
C ASP A 124 -1.11 -30.69 -20.62
N GLU A 125 -0.36 -31.45 -21.42
CA GLU A 125 -0.85 -32.66 -22.08
C GLU A 125 -1.13 -33.81 -21.09
N ALA A 126 -0.48 -33.81 -19.92
CA ALA A 126 -0.67 -34.82 -18.89
C ALA A 126 -1.88 -34.54 -17.97
N ALA A 127 -2.46 -33.34 -18.05
CA ALA A 127 -3.61 -32.97 -17.24
C ALA A 127 -4.89 -33.64 -17.78
N ALA A 128 -5.26 -34.79 -17.20
CA ALA A 128 -6.42 -35.59 -17.62
C ALA A 128 -7.75 -35.00 -17.10
N GLY A 129 -8.17 -33.85 -17.63
CA GLY A 129 -9.44 -33.22 -17.26
C GLY A 129 -9.43 -32.50 -15.89
N THR A 130 -8.25 -32.31 -15.31
CA THR A 130 -8.04 -31.53 -14.08
C THR A 130 -7.49 -30.15 -14.44
N VAL A 131 -7.99 -29.12 -13.76
CA VAL A 131 -7.49 -27.75 -13.83
C VAL A 131 -6.92 -27.37 -12.47
N ASN A 132 -5.65 -26.94 -12.46
CA ASN A 132 -5.06 -26.32 -11.28
C ASN A 132 -5.18 -24.81 -11.39
N VAL A 133 -5.73 -24.20 -10.35
CA VAL A 133 -5.96 -22.76 -10.24
C VAL A 133 -5.08 -22.23 -9.13
N LYS A 134 -4.22 -21.27 -9.44
CA LYS A 134 -3.43 -20.52 -8.47
C LYS A 134 -3.90 -19.08 -8.45
N HIS A 135 -4.22 -18.56 -7.27
CA HIS A 135 -4.45 -17.14 -7.06
C HIS A 135 -3.18 -16.52 -6.48
N TYR A 136 -2.66 -15.52 -7.17
CA TYR A 136 -1.53 -14.71 -6.71
C TYR A 136 -1.97 -13.29 -6.37
N GLU A 137 -1.38 -12.73 -5.32
CA GLU A 137 -1.55 -11.34 -4.91
C GLU A 137 -0.18 -10.65 -4.93
N THR A 138 0.05 -9.76 -5.90
CA THR A 138 1.31 -8.99 -5.94
C THR A 138 1.31 -7.89 -4.87
N PRO A 139 2.48 -7.45 -4.38
CA PRO A 139 2.53 -6.52 -3.27
C PRO A 139 2.06 -5.13 -3.67
N SER A 140 1.32 -4.46 -2.78
CA SER A 140 1.03 -3.03 -2.92
C SER A 140 2.10 -2.21 -2.23
N VAL A 141 2.69 -1.27 -2.95
CA VAL A 141 3.84 -0.48 -2.51
C VAL A 141 3.51 1.01 -2.60
N ILE A 142 3.76 1.76 -1.54
CA ILE A 142 3.60 3.21 -1.49
C ILE A 142 4.91 3.83 -1.01
N ALA A 143 5.53 4.66 -1.84
CA ALA A 143 6.84 5.28 -1.57
C ALA A 143 7.90 4.25 -1.13
N GLY A 144 7.96 3.11 -1.83
CA GLY A 144 8.87 2.00 -1.52
C GLY A 144 8.52 1.16 -0.28
N VAL A 145 7.43 1.44 0.43
CA VAL A 145 6.98 0.67 1.60
C VAL A 145 5.88 -0.32 1.21
N ASP A 146 6.04 -1.59 1.59
CA ASP A 146 5.00 -2.62 1.40
C ASP A 146 3.81 -2.37 2.34
N VAL A 147 2.64 -2.14 1.76
CA VAL A 147 1.36 -1.93 2.46
C VAL A 147 0.34 -3.02 2.14
N SER A 148 0.76 -4.16 1.62
CA SER A 148 -0.11 -5.29 1.21
C SER A 148 -0.97 -5.82 2.36
N GLY A 149 -0.46 -5.77 3.60
CA GLY A 149 -1.24 -6.14 4.79
C GLY A 149 -2.41 -5.20 5.10
N HIS A 150 -2.39 -3.98 4.54
CA HIS A 150 -3.40 -2.95 4.79
C HIS A 150 -4.40 -2.80 3.64
N ILE A 151 -4.00 -3.13 2.41
CA ILE A 151 -4.84 -3.07 1.22
C ILE A 151 -5.45 -4.46 0.97
N LYS A 152 -6.78 -4.52 0.90
CA LYS A 152 -7.49 -5.74 0.50
C LYS A 152 -7.73 -5.73 -1.01
N LEU A 153 -7.13 -6.69 -1.70
CA LEU A 153 -7.40 -7.01 -3.09
C LEU A 153 -8.67 -7.89 -3.21
N PRO A 154 -9.26 -8.01 -4.41
CA PRO A 154 -10.35 -8.95 -4.69
C PRO A 154 -9.96 -10.39 -4.36
N ASP A 155 -10.89 -11.14 -3.75
CA ASP A 155 -10.68 -12.56 -3.50
C ASP A 155 -11.05 -13.36 -4.76
N VAL A 156 -10.36 -14.47 -4.95
CA VAL A 156 -10.68 -15.45 -5.99
C VAL A 156 -11.30 -16.66 -5.30
N ILE A 157 -12.43 -17.11 -5.82
CA ILE A 157 -13.19 -18.23 -5.27
C ILE A 157 -13.47 -19.21 -6.41
N VAL A 158 -13.33 -20.50 -6.14
CA VAL A 158 -13.74 -21.56 -7.07
C VAL A 158 -15.04 -22.16 -6.53
N GLU A 159 -16.15 -21.92 -7.21
CA GLU A 159 -17.48 -22.42 -6.85
C GLU A 159 -18.09 -23.16 -8.05
N GLU A 160 -18.63 -24.36 -7.81
CA GLU A 160 -19.36 -25.15 -8.81
C GLU A 160 -18.60 -25.47 -10.12
N GLY A 161 -17.27 -25.35 -10.12
CA GLY A 161 -16.43 -25.54 -11.32
C GLY A 161 -16.25 -24.27 -12.14
N GLU A 162 -16.54 -23.11 -11.55
CA GLU A 162 -16.33 -21.78 -12.12
C GLU A 162 -15.36 -20.99 -11.23
N ILE A 163 -14.55 -20.13 -11.83
CA ILE A 163 -13.59 -19.29 -11.12
C ILE A 163 -14.19 -17.88 -11.06
N VAL A 164 -14.43 -17.40 -9.86
CA VAL A 164 -15.13 -16.14 -9.60
C VAL A 164 -14.18 -15.18 -8.89
N VAL A 165 -14.00 -13.99 -9.44
CA VAL A 165 -13.32 -12.88 -8.76
C VAL A 165 -14.36 -11.98 -8.09
N ASP A 166 -14.31 -11.90 -6.76
CA ASP A 166 -15.31 -11.22 -5.95
C ASP A 166 -14.87 -9.80 -5.55
N PHE A 167 -15.45 -8.81 -6.24
CA PHE A 167 -15.26 -7.39 -5.95
C PHE A 167 -16.26 -6.83 -4.94
N SER A 168 -17.25 -7.62 -4.48
CA SER A 168 -18.32 -7.15 -3.60
C SER A 168 -17.82 -6.58 -2.27
N ARG A 169 -16.60 -6.94 -1.83
CA ARG A 169 -15.99 -6.54 -0.55
C ARG A 169 -14.83 -5.55 -0.68
N VAL A 170 -14.54 -5.10 -1.90
CA VAL A 170 -13.29 -4.39 -2.24
C VAL A 170 -13.45 -2.87 -2.29
N HIS A 171 -14.69 -2.35 -2.35
CA HIS A 171 -14.93 -0.90 -2.33
C HIS A 171 -14.59 -0.31 -0.96
N ARG A 172 -13.35 0.16 -0.80
CA ARG A 172 -12.80 0.71 0.44
C ARG A 172 -11.99 1.96 0.13
N SER A 173 -12.16 2.98 0.95
CA SER A 173 -11.28 4.14 0.95
C SER A 173 -10.09 3.84 1.87
N TYR A 174 -8.89 4.06 1.37
CA TYR A 174 -7.66 3.92 2.15
C TYR A 174 -7.00 5.29 2.28
N ASP A 175 -6.77 5.72 3.52
CA ASP A 175 -6.05 6.97 3.81
C ASP A 175 -4.64 6.63 4.29
N PHE A 176 -3.65 6.97 3.46
CA PHE A 176 -2.23 6.81 3.81
C PHE A 176 -1.65 8.16 4.22
N ARG A 177 -0.72 8.12 5.18
CA ARG A 177 0.05 9.29 5.60
C ARG A 177 1.51 8.90 5.63
N ILE A 178 2.31 9.61 4.85
CA ILE A 178 3.75 9.39 4.78
C ILE A 178 4.44 10.55 5.49
N VAL A 179 5.43 10.21 6.31
CA VAL A 179 6.34 11.18 6.92
C VAL A 179 7.67 11.09 6.19
N ASP A 180 7.85 11.92 5.17
CA ASP A 180 9.04 11.91 4.31
C ASP A 180 10.28 12.50 5.01
N HIS A 181 10.07 13.36 6.02
CA HIS A 181 11.13 14.02 6.75
C HIS A 181 10.99 13.87 8.26
N VAL A 182 12.05 13.37 8.90
CA VAL A 182 12.15 13.19 10.36
C VAL A 182 12.07 14.54 11.11
N PHE A 183 12.52 15.63 10.47
CA PHE A 183 12.48 16.97 11.06
C PHE A 183 11.19 17.70 10.71
N ALA A 184 10.43 18.08 11.75
CA ALA A 184 9.12 18.72 11.62
C ALA A 184 9.10 19.98 10.76
N TRP A 185 10.18 20.79 10.70
CA TRP A 185 10.19 22.02 9.90
C TRP A 185 10.18 21.76 8.39
N LYS A 186 10.64 20.59 7.94
CA LYS A 186 10.68 20.21 6.52
C LYS A 186 9.37 19.56 6.07
N GLN A 187 8.48 19.22 7.00
CA GLN A 187 7.16 18.66 6.68
C GLN A 187 6.15 19.72 6.20
N PHE A 188 6.45 21.01 6.43
CA PHE A 188 5.56 22.13 6.10
C PHE A 188 6.13 23.07 5.02
N THR A 189 7.28 22.72 4.44
CA THR A 189 7.80 23.42 3.25
C THR A 189 7.05 22.96 2.01
N GLU A 190 6.78 23.86 1.07
CA GLU A 190 6.03 23.58 -0.16
C GLU A 190 6.60 22.39 -0.96
N ASP A 191 7.89 22.09 -0.78
CA ASP A 191 8.57 20.91 -1.31
C ASP A 191 7.90 19.58 -0.95
N GLY A 192 7.19 19.48 0.18
CA GLY A 192 6.45 18.28 0.60
C GLY A 192 4.95 18.31 0.29
N LEU A 193 4.38 19.49 -0.04
CA LEU A 193 2.95 19.68 -0.30
C LEU A 193 2.59 19.58 -1.80
N ASN A 194 3.57 19.81 -2.68
CA ASN A 194 3.49 19.47 -4.10
C ASN A 194 3.81 17.98 -4.37
N GLY A 195 3.73 17.14 -3.34
CA GLY A 195 4.02 15.71 -3.38
C GLY A 195 3.08 14.97 -4.32
N GLU A 196 3.39 15.03 -5.61
CA GLU A 196 2.94 14.06 -6.59
C GLU A 196 3.50 12.71 -6.14
N TYR A 197 2.73 11.99 -5.32
CA TYR A 197 3.03 10.62 -4.92
C TYR A 197 2.92 9.73 -6.15
N TYR A 198 3.93 9.80 -7.04
CA TYR A 198 4.00 8.99 -8.27
C TYR A 198 4.39 7.54 -7.99
N ASP A 199 4.94 7.25 -6.81
CA ASP A 199 5.34 5.89 -6.43
C ASP A 199 4.23 5.20 -5.63
N ILE A 200 3.04 5.12 -6.23
CA ILE A 200 1.94 4.29 -5.74
C ILE A 200 1.78 3.14 -6.72
N HIS A 201 2.10 1.94 -6.25
CA HIS A 201 1.77 0.70 -6.93
C HIS A 201 0.73 -0.04 -6.12
N ILE A 202 -0.47 -0.19 -6.67
CA ILE A 202 -1.49 -1.08 -6.10
C ILE A 202 -1.22 -2.46 -6.69
N GLY A 203 -1.13 -3.46 -5.82
CA GLY A 203 -0.93 -4.85 -6.23
C GLY A 203 -2.11 -5.38 -7.03
N ASP A 204 -1.84 -6.45 -7.78
CA ASP A 204 -2.76 -7.08 -8.70
C ASP A 204 -3.18 -8.46 -8.18
N THR A 205 -4.44 -8.79 -8.46
CA THR A 205 -4.96 -10.16 -8.38
C THR A 205 -4.66 -10.86 -9.71
N VAL A 206 -3.86 -11.92 -9.67
CA VAL A 206 -3.48 -12.72 -10.86
C VAL A 206 -4.01 -14.13 -10.72
N ILE A 207 -4.52 -14.68 -11.81
CA ILE A 207 -4.99 -16.07 -11.87
C ILE A 207 -4.03 -16.88 -12.74
N GLY A 208 -3.36 -17.87 -12.16
CA GLY A 208 -2.62 -18.89 -12.89
C GLY A 208 -3.50 -20.12 -13.13
N LEU A 209 -3.60 -20.55 -14.38
CA LEU A 209 -4.36 -21.72 -14.81
C LEU A 209 -3.42 -22.72 -15.45
N LYS A 210 -3.41 -23.94 -14.93
CA LYS A 210 -2.82 -25.09 -15.60
C LYS A 210 -3.96 -26.00 -16.08
N VAL A 211 -4.16 -26.06 -17.39
CA VAL A 211 -5.33 -26.69 -18.03
C VAL A 211 -4.90 -27.78 -19.02
N PRO A 212 -5.76 -28.76 -19.33
CA PRO A 212 -5.53 -29.68 -20.43
C PRO A 212 -5.35 -28.94 -21.77
N LYS A 213 -4.53 -29.48 -22.67
CA LYS A 213 -4.30 -28.90 -23.99
C LYS A 213 -5.62 -28.74 -24.77
N GLY A 214 -5.80 -27.59 -25.41
CA GLY A 214 -7.01 -27.28 -26.18
C GLY A 214 -8.23 -26.86 -25.35
N THR A 215 -8.10 -26.69 -24.03
CA THR A 215 -9.18 -26.16 -23.19
C THR A 215 -9.48 -24.70 -23.54
N ALA A 216 -10.75 -24.38 -23.77
CA ALA A 216 -11.17 -23.00 -24.01
C ALA A 216 -11.28 -22.22 -22.69
N ILE A 217 -11.00 -20.92 -22.71
CA ILE A 217 -11.23 -20.03 -21.56
C ILE A 217 -12.41 -19.12 -21.91
N ALA A 218 -13.54 -19.35 -21.27
CA ALA A 218 -14.75 -18.55 -21.44
C ALA A 218 -14.76 -17.43 -20.39
N SER A 219 -14.60 -16.18 -20.82
CA SER A 219 -14.49 -15.03 -19.93
C SER A 219 -15.13 -13.77 -20.52
N ASP A 220 -15.40 -12.78 -19.67
CA ASP A 220 -15.70 -11.41 -20.11
C ASP A 220 -14.38 -10.70 -20.45
N ILE A 221 -14.15 -10.47 -21.75
CA ILE A 221 -12.96 -9.78 -22.29
C ILE A 221 -12.73 -8.39 -21.71
N ARG A 222 -13.75 -7.78 -21.10
CA ARG A 222 -13.65 -6.45 -20.48
C ARG A 222 -12.95 -6.47 -19.12
N HIS A 223 -12.90 -7.63 -18.47
CA HIS A 223 -12.33 -7.78 -17.14
C HIS A 223 -11.12 -8.71 -17.12
N PHE A 224 -11.01 -9.67 -18.05
CA PHE A 224 -9.92 -10.65 -18.04
C PHE A 224 -8.98 -10.45 -19.22
N HIS A 225 -7.68 -10.35 -18.92
CA HIS A 225 -6.62 -10.35 -19.92
C HIS A 225 -5.90 -11.69 -19.91
N ILE A 226 -6.14 -12.49 -20.94
CA ILE A 226 -5.62 -13.86 -21.02
C ILE A 226 -4.27 -13.85 -21.70
N VAL A 227 -3.24 -14.29 -20.98
CA VAL A 227 -1.88 -14.50 -21.47
C VAL A 227 -1.65 -16.01 -21.53
N LYS A 228 -1.54 -16.55 -22.75
CA LYS A 228 -1.13 -17.93 -22.95
C LYS A 228 0.39 -18.01 -22.98
N LEU A 229 0.97 -18.84 -22.13
CA LEU A 229 2.39 -19.16 -22.18
C LEU A 229 2.55 -20.47 -22.95
N ASP A 230 3.31 -20.44 -24.04
CA ASP A 230 3.69 -21.66 -24.74
C ASP A 230 4.59 -22.47 -23.81
N GLY A 231 4.16 -23.72 -23.52
CA GLY A 231 4.92 -24.63 -22.67
C GLY A 231 6.32 -24.87 -23.25
N SER A 232 7.34 -24.57 -22.45
CA SER A 232 8.73 -25.01 -22.70
C SER A 232 8.92 -26.47 -22.38
#